data_AF-A0A1I8F0W1-F1
#
_entry.id   AF-A0A1I8F0W1-F1
#
_cell.length_a   1.000
_cell.length_b   1.000
_cell.length_c   1.000
_cell.angle_alpha   90.00
_cell.angle_beta   90.00
_cell.angle_gamma   90.00
#
_symmetry.space_group_name_H-M   'P 1'
#
loop_
_entity.id
_entity.type
_entity.pdbx_description
1 polymer ?
#
loop_
_entity_poly.entity_id
_entity_poly.type
_entity_poly.pdbx_seq_one_letter_code
_entity_poly.pdbx_strand_id
1 'polypeptide(L)'
;MPPHDEQYLVEEKSWSELLSHARLWRNISKKRMNMTLHHFSLYIDHSGTERMLALGGSGQSPQETIYTAPLTRSPLVSSVAKLTLSPYLDTKPSKSGPPPAELAALCERQRTTVSSGISSYDFDPTSSTLLYSDSTNLYRIQKEEKSVIGSGIKGCPLHAQLCPVDNTLVAFVANSNVHIDW
;
A
#
# COMPACT_ATOMS: atom_id res chain seq x y z
N MET A 1 30.91 -17.97 48.91
CA MET A 1 30.77 -18.67 47.62
C MET A 1 30.82 -17.61 46.53
N PRO A 2 31.77 -17.68 45.57
CA PRO A 2 31.73 -16.80 44.41
C PRO A 2 30.54 -17.19 43.51
N PRO A 3 29.95 -16.26 42.75
CA PRO A 3 28.96 -16.63 41.76
C PRO A 3 29.63 -17.55 40.74
N HIS A 4 29.02 -18.69 40.44
CA HIS A 4 29.44 -19.48 39.30
C HIS A 4 29.22 -18.61 38.05
N ASP A 5 30.31 -18.26 37.37
CA ASP A 5 30.27 -17.68 36.03
C ASP A 5 29.69 -18.73 35.07
N GLU A 6 28.36 -18.91 35.09
CA GLU A 6 27.65 -19.67 34.08
C GLU A 6 27.69 -18.86 32.78
N GLN A 7 28.81 -18.94 32.06
CA GLN A 7 28.91 -18.42 30.72
C GLN A 7 27.92 -19.18 29.84
N TYR A 8 26.97 -18.43 29.28
CA TYR A 8 26.02 -18.95 28.30
C TYR A 8 26.79 -19.39 27.04
N LEU A 9 26.98 -20.70 26.89
CA LEU A 9 27.58 -21.30 25.70
C LEU A 9 26.54 -21.35 24.58
N VAL A 10 26.77 -20.58 23.53
CA VAL A 10 25.95 -20.61 22.31
C VAL A 10 26.33 -21.84 21.49
N GLU A 11 25.33 -22.56 20.99
CA GLU A 11 25.52 -23.71 20.11
C GLU A 11 26.29 -23.29 18.84
N GLU A 12 27.45 -23.90 18.61
CA GLU A 12 28.23 -23.70 17.39
C GLU A 12 27.51 -24.34 16.20
N LYS A 13 27.20 -23.53 15.19
CA LYS A 13 26.53 -23.96 13.97
C LYS A 13 27.42 -23.66 12.77
N SER A 14 27.44 -24.58 11.81
CA SER A 14 28.02 -24.31 10.49
C SER A 14 27.28 -23.18 9.78
N TRP A 15 27.93 -22.58 8.79
CA TRP A 15 27.32 -21.52 7.97
C TRP A 15 25.99 -21.96 7.33
N SER A 16 25.91 -23.21 6.85
CA SER A 16 24.68 -23.76 6.25
C SER A 16 23.54 -23.90 7.26
N GLU A 17 23.85 -24.27 8.50
CA GLU A 17 22.86 -24.37 9.59
C GLU A 17 22.37 -23.00 10.01
N LEU A 18 23.27 -22.02 10.14
CA LEU A 18 22.90 -20.62 10.41
C LEU A 18 22.02 -20.04 9.30
N LEU A 19 22.36 -20.28 8.04
CA LEU A 19 21.57 -19.82 6.90
C LEU A 19 20.18 -20.47 6.87
N SER A 20 20.09 -21.76 7.16
CA SER A 20 18.82 -22.49 7.24
C SER A 20 17.95 -21.97 8.38
N HIS A 21 18.55 -21.75 9.55
CA HIS A 21 17.91 -21.15 10.71
C HIS A 21 17.39 -19.73 10.40
N ALA A 22 18.21 -18.87 9.79
CA ALA A 22 17.80 -17.52 9.39
C ALA A 22 16.65 -17.53 8.36
N ARG A 23 16.67 -18.44 7.39
CA ARG A 23 15.57 -18.60 6.41
C ARG A 23 14.27 -19.02 7.09
N LEU A 24 14.33 -19.94 8.06
CA LEU A 24 13.18 -20.38 8.83
C LEU A 24 12.55 -19.20 9.59
N TRP A 25 13.36 -18.45 10.34
CA TRP A 25 12.90 -17.26 11.06
C TRP A 25 12.30 -16.22 10.13
N ARG A 26 12.95 -15.94 9.00
CA ARG A 26 12.40 -15.02 7.99
C ARG A 26 11.03 -15.48 7.49
N ASN A 27 10.84 -16.77 7.24
CA ASN A 27 9.55 -17.31 6.78
C ASN A 27 8.46 -17.22 7.86
N ILE A 28 8.82 -17.44 9.12
CA ILE A 28 7.91 -17.25 10.27
C ILE A 28 7.51 -15.78 10.38
N SER A 29 8.46 -14.85 10.28
CA SER A 29 8.20 -13.40 10.35
C SER A 29 7.37 -12.89 9.17
N LYS A 30 7.66 -13.33 7.93
CA LYS A 30 6.93 -12.91 6.72
C LYS A 30 5.43 -13.20 6.80
N LYS A 31 5.04 -14.33 7.40
CA LYS A 31 3.62 -14.67 7.60
C LYS A 31 2.86 -13.64 8.45
N ARG A 32 3.55 -12.86 9.28
CA ARG A 32 2.96 -11.82 10.14
C ARG A 32 3.11 -10.40 9.59
N MET A 33 4.10 -10.13 8.74
CA MET A 33 4.41 -8.78 8.24
C MET A 33 3.58 -8.35 7.02
N ASN A 34 3.16 -9.27 6.16
CA ASN A 34 2.53 -8.95 4.86
C ASN A 34 1.06 -8.49 4.92
N MET A 35 0.52 -8.18 6.10
CA MET A 35 -0.92 -7.92 6.28
C MET A 35 -1.25 -6.56 6.93
N THR A 36 -0.30 -5.62 6.94
CA THR A 36 -0.56 -4.32 7.57
C THR A 36 -1.34 -3.41 6.62
N LEU A 37 -2.62 -3.19 6.92
CA LEU A 37 -3.42 -2.17 6.28
C LEU A 37 -3.02 -0.79 6.78
N HIS A 38 -3.04 0.19 5.89
CA HIS A 38 -2.71 1.58 6.17
C HIS A 38 -3.40 2.51 5.16
N HIS A 39 -3.20 3.83 5.27
CA HIS A 39 -3.87 4.85 4.44
C HIS A 39 -5.39 4.61 4.39
N PHE A 40 -6.07 4.80 5.52
CA PHE A 40 -7.51 4.56 5.63
C PHE A 40 -8.32 5.78 5.15
N SER A 41 -9.36 5.53 4.37
CA SER A 41 -10.37 6.53 4.00
C SER A 41 -11.76 5.99 4.32
N LEU A 42 -12.63 6.82 4.87
CA LEU A 42 -14.04 6.47 5.15
C LEU A 42 -14.95 7.26 4.22
N TYR A 43 -15.96 6.61 3.67
CA TYR A 43 -16.92 7.24 2.76
C TYR A 43 -18.28 6.56 2.82
N ILE A 44 -19.30 7.23 2.29
CA ILE A 44 -20.63 6.65 2.08
C ILE A 44 -20.73 6.35 0.59
N ASP A 45 -21.06 5.10 0.24
CA ASP A 45 -21.21 4.73 -1.16
C ASP A 45 -22.56 5.17 -1.76
N HIS A 46 -22.75 4.93 -3.06
CA HIS A 46 -23.97 5.28 -3.77
C HIS A 46 -25.23 4.57 -3.21
N SER A 47 -25.08 3.51 -2.41
CA SER A 47 -26.18 2.80 -1.76
C SER A 47 -26.53 3.38 -0.38
N GLY A 48 -25.78 4.39 0.09
CA GLY A 48 -25.92 4.95 1.43
C GLY A 48 -25.18 4.16 2.50
N THR A 49 -24.33 3.20 2.13
CA THR A 49 -23.59 2.36 3.06
C THR A 49 -22.25 3.00 3.43
N GLU A 50 -21.96 3.10 4.73
CA GLU A 50 -20.63 3.50 5.22
C GLU A 50 -19.60 2.42 4.85
N ARG A 51 -18.49 2.82 4.22
CA ARG A 51 -17.42 1.93 3.78
C ARG A 51 -16.06 2.52 4.14
N MET A 52 -15.07 1.63 4.19
CA MET A 52 -13.67 2.01 4.25
C MET A 52 -12.94 1.66 2.97
N LEU A 53 -11.89 2.42 2.67
CA LEU A 53 -10.78 2.05 1.80
C LEU A 53 -9.51 1.95 2.63
N ALA A 54 -8.63 1.00 2.30
CA ALA A 54 -7.32 0.88 2.91
C ALA A 54 -6.33 0.29 1.92
N LEU A 55 -5.08 0.79 1.94
CA LEU A 55 -3.98 0.21 1.18
C LEU A 55 -3.33 -0.91 1.99
N GLY A 56 -2.94 -2.00 1.34
CA GLY A 56 -2.13 -3.03 2.00
C GLY A 56 -1.92 -4.25 1.14
N GLY A 57 -1.07 -5.15 1.63
CA GLY A 57 -0.79 -6.45 1.02
C GLY A 57 -1.71 -7.56 1.53
N SER A 58 -1.78 -8.64 0.76
CA SER A 58 -2.40 -9.89 1.20
C SER A 58 -1.30 -10.83 1.70
N GLY A 59 -1.59 -11.65 2.72
CA GLY A 59 -0.61 -12.66 3.17
C GLY A 59 -0.17 -13.64 2.06
N GLN A 60 -0.91 -13.72 0.96
CA GLN A 60 -0.64 -14.57 -0.20
C GLN A 60 0.08 -13.85 -1.34
N SER A 61 0.05 -12.51 -1.40
CA SER A 61 0.69 -11.71 -2.45
C SER A 61 1.47 -10.54 -1.84
N PRO A 62 2.76 -10.37 -2.19
CA PRO A 62 3.54 -9.21 -1.74
C PRO A 62 3.10 -7.89 -2.38
N GLN A 63 2.06 -7.90 -3.23
CA GLN A 63 1.57 -6.72 -3.92
C GLN A 63 0.52 -5.99 -3.10
N GLU A 64 0.73 -4.70 -2.94
CA GLU A 64 -0.23 -3.80 -2.33
C GLU A 64 -1.37 -3.47 -3.30
N THR A 65 -2.58 -3.48 -2.75
CA THR A 65 -3.80 -3.09 -3.43
C THR A 65 -4.71 -2.33 -2.47
N ILE A 66 -5.70 -1.65 -3.02
CA ILE A 66 -6.72 -0.96 -2.25
C ILE A 66 -7.81 -1.98 -1.92
N TYR A 67 -8.09 -2.16 -0.64
CA TYR A 67 -9.18 -2.96 -0.12
C TYR A 67 -10.35 -2.08 0.27
N THR A 68 -11.56 -2.63 0.17
CA THR A 68 -12.79 -2.03 0.71
C THR A 68 -13.54 -3.02 1.60
N ALA A 69 -14.27 -2.49 2.58
CA ALA A 69 -15.24 -3.24 3.37
C ALA A 69 -16.39 -2.32 3.83
N PRO A 70 -17.62 -2.82 3.92
CA PRO A 70 -18.73 -2.11 4.54
C PRO A 70 -18.54 -2.05 6.06
N LEU A 71 -18.71 -0.86 6.64
CA LEU A 71 -18.72 -0.67 8.08
C LEU A 71 -20.09 -1.10 8.60
N THR A 72 -20.09 -2.14 9.43
CA THR A 72 -21.30 -2.59 10.12
C THR A 72 -21.26 -2.11 11.57
N ARG A 73 -22.30 -1.40 11.99
CA ARG A 73 -22.49 -1.08 13.41
C ARG A 73 -23.12 -2.30 14.05
N SER A 74 -22.34 -3.08 14.81
CA SER A 74 -22.92 -4.16 15.62
C SER A 74 -23.83 -3.53 16.69
N PRO A 75 -25.10 -3.95 16.80
CA PRO A 75 -25.99 -3.43 17.84
C PRO A 75 -25.65 -3.98 19.24
N LEU A 76 -24.75 -4.97 19.34
CA LEU A 76 -24.38 -5.63 20.59
C LEU A 76 -22.94 -5.26 20.97
N VAL A 77 -22.80 -4.55 22.08
CA VAL A 77 -21.54 -4.00 22.64
C VAL A 77 -20.48 -5.08 22.92
N SER A 78 -20.86 -6.36 22.94
CA SER A 78 -19.99 -7.49 23.32
C SER A 78 -19.54 -8.39 22.17
N SER A 79 -19.89 -8.11 20.91
CA SER A 79 -19.46 -8.94 19.77
C SER A 79 -18.32 -8.31 18.98
N VAL A 80 -17.26 -9.10 18.75
CA VAL A 80 -16.17 -8.73 17.82
C VAL A 80 -16.71 -8.86 16.40
N ALA A 81 -16.94 -7.73 15.74
CA ALA A 81 -17.26 -7.71 14.31
C ALA A 81 -15.98 -7.94 13.49
N LYS A 82 -16.01 -8.94 12.59
CA LYS A 82 -14.94 -9.16 11.61
C LYS A 82 -15.37 -8.56 10.28
N LEU A 83 -14.56 -7.64 9.76
CA LEU A 83 -14.78 -7.04 8.45
C LEU A 83 -14.09 -7.88 7.37
N THR A 84 -14.87 -8.38 6.41
CA THR A 84 -14.32 -9.07 5.25
C THR A 84 -13.84 -8.03 4.24
N LEU A 85 -12.55 -8.05 3.94
CA LEU A 85 -11.94 -7.17 2.94
C LEU A 85 -12.12 -7.75 1.54
N SER A 86 -12.57 -6.94 0.60
CA SER A 86 -12.55 -7.25 -0.84
C SER A 86 -11.66 -6.25 -1.57
N PRO A 87 -10.92 -6.65 -2.62
CA PRO A 87 -10.21 -5.70 -3.46
C PRO A 87 -11.17 -4.65 -4.03
N TYR A 88 -10.81 -3.37 -3.93
CA TYR A 88 -11.55 -2.27 -4.54
C TYR A 88 -11.31 -2.23 -6.06
N LEU A 89 -10.11 -2.61 -6.50
CA LEU A 89 -9.73 -2.70 -7.90
C LEU A 89 -9.23 -4.10 -8.24
N ASP A 90 -9.58 -4.59 -9.43
CA ASP A 90 -8.91 -5.73 -10.05
C ASP A 90 -7.72 -5.24 -10.89
N THR A 91 -6.65 -4.84 -10.21
CA THR A 91 -5.42 -4.42 -10.89
C THR A 91 -4.54 -5.63 -11.16
N LYS A 92 -4.29 -5.93 -12.44
CA LYS A 92 -3.16 -6.78 -12.81
C LYS A 92 -1.86 -6.04 -12.43
N PRO A 93 -0.87 -6.74 -11.88
CA PRO A 93 0.40 -6.11 -11.56
C PRO A 93 1.03 -5.51 -12.81
N SER A 94 1.44 -4.25 -12.71
CA SER A 94 2.27 -3.65 -13.75
C SER A 94 3.69 -4.25 -13.68
N LYS A 95 4.46 -4.02 -14.76
CA LYS A 95 5.68 -4.76 -15.10
C LYS A 95 6.59 -5.03 -13.89
N SER A 96 7.04 -6.27 -13.77
CA SER A 96 8.06 -6.70 -12.80
C SER A 96 9.44 -6.11 -13.17
N GLY A 97 9.71 -4.90 -12.72
CA GLY A 97 11.01 -4.24 -12.83
C GLY A 97 11.50 -3.75 -11.46
N PRO A 98 12.77 -3.35 -11.35
CA PRO A 98 13.21 -2.59 -10.19
C PRO A 98 12.37 -1.30 -10.07
N PRO A 99 12.11 -0.81 -8.86
CA PRO A 99 11.40 0.45 -8.67
C PRO A 99 12.16 1.61 -9.31
N PRO A 100 11.46 2.67 -9.76
CA PRO A 100 12.12 3.90 -10.19
C PRO A 100 13.02 4.46 -9.09
N ALA A 101 14.15 5.05 -9.49
CA ALA A 101 15.16 5.54 -8.55
C ALA A 101 14.61 6.65 -7.64
N GLU A 102 13.74 7.51 -8.18
CA GLU A 102 13.10 8.59 -7.43
C GLU A 102 12.16 8.05 -6.35
N LEU A 103 11.41 7.00 -6.66
CA LEU A 103 10.55 6.32 -5.69
C LEU A 103 11.39 5.62 -4.61
N ALA A 104 12.43 4.89 -5.01
CA ALA A 104 13.33 4.23 -4.06
C ALA A 104 13.97 5.26 -3.09
N ALA A 105 14.43 6.39 -3.61
CA ALA A 105 14.98 7.48 -2.80
C ALA A 105 13.92 8.12 -1.88
N LEU A 106 12.66 8.23 -2.32
CA LEU A 106 11.56 8.72 -1.48
C LEU A 106 11.27 7.74 -0.32
N CYS A 107 11.21 6.45 -0.61
CA CYS A 107 10.98 5.41 0.39
C CYS A 107 12.09 5.40 1.45
N GLU A 108 13.36 5.47 1.04
CA GLU A 108 14.51 5.59 1.96
C GLU A 108 14.38 6.82 2.88
N ARG A 109 14.01 7.99 2.33
CA ARG A 109 13.81 9.21 3.12
C ARG A 109 12.66 9.10 4.11
N GLN A 110 11.57 8.46 3.72
CA GLN A 110 10.38 8.28 4.55
C GLN A 110 10.49 7.08 5.51
N ARG A 111 11.58 6.30 5.42
CA ARG A 111 11.75 5.02 6.14
C ARG A 111 10.59 4.05 5.86
N THR A 112 10.08 4.08 4.63
CA THR A 112 9.04 3.17 4.15
C THR A 112 9.67 2.13 3.22
N THR A 113 9.04 0.98 3.11
CA THR A 113 9.47 -0.06 2.17
C THR A 113 8.94 0.26 0.78
N VAL A 114 9.73 -0.01 -0.25
CA VAL A 114 9.21 -0.05 -1.62
C VAL A 114 8.29 -1.26 -1.75
N SER A 115 6.98 -1.02 -1.79
CA SER A 115 5.99 -2.04 -2.07
C SER A 115 5.83 -2.24 -3.59
N SER A 116 5.46 -3.46 -3.98
CA SER A 116 5.03 -3.74 -5.35
C SER A 116 3.53 -3.50 -5.45
N GLY A 117 3.02 -3.02 -6.58
CA GLY A 117 1.59 -2.75 -6.76
C GLY A 117 1.25 -1.27 -6.55
N ILE A 118 0.09 -0.99 -5.94
CA ILE A 118 -0.35 0.38 -5.67
C ILE A 118 0.49 0.95 -4.52
N SER A 119 1.17 2.06 -4.78
CA SER A 119 2.07 2.73 -3.82
C SER A 119 1.37 3.82 -3.01
N SER A 120 0.35 4.44 -3.59
CA SER A 120 -0.40 5.54 -2.98
C SER A 120 -1.75 5.68 -3.67
N TYR A 121 -2.72 6.22 -2.93
CA TYR A 121 -4.01 6.62 -3.48
C TYR A 121 -4.55 7.85 -2.75
N ASP A 122 -5.41 8.58 -3.45
CA ASP A 122 -6.23 9.68 -2.94
C ASP A 122 -7.67 9.46 -3.43
N PHE A 123 -8.65 9.76 -2.60
CA PHE A 123 -10.05 9.46 -2.88
C PHE A 123 -10.94 10.64 -2.50
N ASP A 124 -11.63 11.20 -3.50
CA ASP A 124 -12.68 12.19 -3.27
C ASP A 124 -14.04 11.48 -3.17
N PRO A 125 -14.65 11.40 -1.96
CA PRO A 125 -15.94 10.76 -1.78
C PRO A 125 -17.08 11.53 -2.46
N THR A 126 -16.94 12.84 -2.65
CA THR A 126 -17.99 13.71 -3.21
C THR A 126 -18.29 13.35 -4.66
N SER A 127 -17.23 13.09 -5.43
CA SER A 127 -17.33 12.70 -6.83
C SER A 127 -17.11 11.21 -7.09
N SER A 128 -16.80 10.45 -6.03
CA SER A 128 -16.34 9.05 -6.14
C SER A 128 -15.16 8.92 -7.11
N THR A 129 -14.20 9.84 -7.00
CA THR A 129 -13.00 9.87 -7.84
C THR A 129 -11.83 9.26 -7.08
N LEU A 130 -11.22 8.22 -7.64
CA LEU A 130 -10.02 7.59 -7.11
C LEU A 130 -8.81 7.97 -7.97
N LEU A 131 -7.80 8.55 -7.35
CA LEU A 131 -6.47 8.75 -7.94
C LEU A 131 -5.50 7.75 -7.30
N TYR A 132 -4.74 6.99 -8.07
CA TYR A 132 -3.77 6.06 -7.52
C TYR A 132 -2.54 5.91 -8.41
N SER A 133 -1.41 5.58 -7.79
CA SER A 133 -0.16 5.31 -8.50
C SER A 133 0.33 3.89 -8.28
N ASP A 134 0.74 3.22 -9.36
CA ASP A 134 1.37 1.90 -9.32
C ASP A 134 2.92 1.97 -9.30
N SER A 135 3.47 3.10 -8.84
CA SER A 135 4.91 3.43 -8.87
C SER A 135 5.46 3.88 -10.22
N THR A 136 4.79 3.58 -11.34
CA THR A 136 5.28 3.94 -12.68
C THR A 136 4.33 4.89 -13.39
N ASN A 137 3.04 4.67 -13.20
CA ASN A 137 1.97 5.38 -13.83
C ASN A 137 1.04 5.97 -12.77
N LEU A 138 0.31 7.00 -13.18
CA LEU A 138 -0.74 7.62 -12.40
C LEU A 138 -2.06 7.35 -13.10
N TYR A 139 -3.04 6.89 -12.35
CA TYR A 139 -4.35 6.54 -12.86
C TYR A 139 -5.43 7.27 -12.09
N ARG A 140 -6.45 7.75 -12.81
CA ARG A 140 -7.67 8.29 -12.23
C ARG A 140 -8.85 7.43 -12.66
N ILE A 141 -9.70 7.07 -11.71
CA ILE A 141 -10.97 6.39 -11.94
C ILE A 141 -12.08 7.33 -11.48
N GLN A 142 -12.99 7.64 -12.38
CA GLN A 142 -14.19 8.41 -12.09
C GLN A 142 -15.37 7.75 -12.79
N LYS A 143 -16.45 7.44 -12.05
CA LYS A 143 -17.65 6.77 -12.60
C LYS A 143 -17.32 5.53 -13.46
N GLU A 144 -16.42 4.68 -12.96
CA GLU A 144 -15.93 3.45 -13.63
C GLU A 144 -15.02 3.68 -14.86
N GLU A 145 -14.83 4.91 -15.31
CA GLU A 145 -13.89 5.23 -16.39
C GLU A 145 -12.48 5.41 -15.84
N LYS A 146 -11.55 4.60 -16.36
CA LYS A 146 -10.12 4.68 -16.02
C LYS A 146 -9.37 5.52 -17.05
N SER A 147 -8.70 6.56 -16.58
CA SER A 147 -7.82 7.44 -17.36
C SER A 147 -6.38 7.36 -16.85
N VAL A 148 -5.41 7.52 -17.75
CA VAL A 148 -3.97 7.62 -17.41
C VAL A 148 -3.62 9.10 -17.37
N ILE A 149 -3.07 9.54 -16.24
CA ILE A 149 -2.68 10.92 -16.02
C ILE A 149 -1.20 11.09 -16.34
N GLY A 150 -0.85 12.20 -16.99
CA GLY A 150 0.51 12.54 -17.37
C GLY A 150 1.00 11.77 -18.60
N SER A 151 0.09 11.39 -19.50
CA SER A 151 0.46 10.67 -20.73
C SER A 151 1.49 11.48 -21.54
N GLY A 152 2.67 10.92 -21.73
CA GLY A 152 3.77 11.56 -22.46
C GLY A 152 4.78 12.31 -21.58
N ILE A 153 4.50 12.49 -20.30
CA ILE A 153 5.48 12.98 -19.33
C ILE A 153 6.41 11.83 -18.95
N LYS A 154 7.71 12.03 -19.16
CA LYS A 154 8.72 11.04 -18.78
C LYS A 154 8.96 11.08 -17.28
N GLY A 155 9.42 9.98 -16.70
CA GLY A 155 9.82 9.90 -15.30
C GLY A 155 8.73 9.35 -14.38
N CYS A 156 9.09 9.11 -13.12
CA CYS A 156 8.18 8.59 -12.10
C CYS A 156 7.26 9.72 -11.61
N PRO A 157 5.93 9.62 -11.75
CA PRO A 157 5.02 10.58 -11.14
C PRO A 157 5.02 10.37 -9.62
N LEU A 158 5.23 11.45 -8.87
CA LEU A 158 5.27 11.47 -7.41
C LEU A 158 4.32 12.54 -6.86
N HIS A 159 3.85 12.34 -5.63
CA HIS A 159 3.00 13.30 -4.90
C HIS A 159 1.79 13.79 -5.70
N ALA A 160 1.10 12.87 -6.36
CA ALA A 160 -0.09 13.19 -7.11
C ALA A 160 -1.24 13.56 -6.17
N GLN A 161 -1.98 14.62 -6.50
CA GLN A 161 -3.10 15.13 -5.72
C GLN A 161 -4.24 15.57 -6.65
N LEU A 162 -5.48 15.28 -6.23
CA LEU A 162 -6.67 15.85 -6.86
C LEU A 162 -6.81 17.32 -6.45
N CYS A 163 -7.23 18.18 -7.38
CA CYS A 163 -7.61 19.53 -7.01
C CYS A 163 -8.91 19.50 -6.17
N PRO A 164 -8.93 20.12 -4.97
CA PRO A 164 -10.08 20.04 -4.07
C PRO A 164 -11.31 20.81 -4.57
N VAL A 165 -11.12 21.74 -5.52
CA VAL A 165 -12.20 22.55 -6.12
C VAL A 165 -12.70 21.91 -7.41
N ASP A 166 -11.83 21.21 -8.13
CA ASP A 166 -12.12 20.59 -9.42
C ASP A 166 -11.44 19.21 -9.50
N ASN A 167 -12.19 18.15 -9.23
CA ASN A 167 -11.69 16.77 -9.23
C ASN A 167 -11.27 16.25 -10.63
N THR A 168 -11.48 17.03 -11.70
CA THR A 168 -10.92 16.71 -13.01
C THR A 168 -9.43 17.06 -13.07
N LEU A 169 -8.97 18.05 -12.33
CA LEU A 169 -7.58 18.47 -12.34
C LEU A 169 -6.73 17.64 -11.38
N VAL A 170 -5.60 17.15 -11.86
CA VAL A 170 -4.60 16.41 -11.10
C VAL A 170 -3.27 17.14 -11.18
N ALA A 171 -2.67 17.42 -10.04
CA ALA A 171 -1.31 17.93 -9.94
C ALA A 171 -0.36 16.82 -9.50
N PHE A 172 0.84 16.74 -10.08
CA PHE A 172 1.87 15.78 -9.68
C PHE A 172 3.28 16.29 -10.01
N VAL A 173 4.30 15.67 -9.42
CA VAL A 173 5.71 15.99 -9.66
C VAL A 173 6.35 14.91 -10.53
N ALA A 174 7.01 15.30 -11.60
CA ALA A 174 7.83 14.42 -12.44
C ALA A 174 9.01 15.19 -13.05
N ASN A 175 10.19 14.58 -13.10
CA ASN A 175 11.44 15.21 -13.55
C ASN A 175 11.69 16.58 -12.89
N SER A 176 11.52 16.67 -11.57
CA SER A 176 11.72 17.90 -10.79
C SER A 176 10.81 19.09 -11.19
N ASN A 177 9.73 18.84 -11.93
CA ASN A 177 8.75 19.85 -12.31
C ASN A 177 7.36 19.46 -11.80
N VAL A 178 6.52 20.47 -11.52
CA VAL A 178 5.10 20.29 -11.23
C VAL A 178 4.33 20.28 -12.55
N HIS A 179 3.52 19.25 -12.74
CA HIS A 179 2.64 19.09 -13.90
C HIS A 179 1.19 19.11 -13.44
N ILE A 180 0.32 19.62 -14.31
CA ILE A 180 -1.13 19.62 -14.12
C ILE A 180 -1.75 18.99 -15.36
N ASP A 181 -2.66 18.05 -15.16
CA ASP A 181 -3.35 17.31 -16.23
C ASP A 181 -4.81 17.06 -15.86
N TRP A 182 -5.66 16.74 -16.84
CA TRP A 182 -7.13 16.62 -16.67
C TRP A 182 -7.75 15.45 -17.41
#